data_AF-A0AAN0IN06-F1
#
_entry.id   AF-A0AAN0IN06-F1
#
_cell.length_a   1.000
_cell.length_b   1.000
_cell.length_c   1.000
_cell.angle_alpha   90.00
_cell.angle_beta   90.00
_cell.angle_gamma   90.00
#
_symmetry.space_group_name_H-M   'P 1'
#
loop_
_entity.id
_entity.type
_entity.pdbx_description
1 polymer ?
#
loop_
_entity_poly.entity_id
_entity_poly.type
_entity_poly.pdbx_seq_one_letter_code
_entity_poly.pdbx_strand_id
1 'polypeptide(L)'
;MATYTSQAVVHFDWEVDDDEVTEQLWKIFVSRGCSVEFVRENKKATKRPRLVKRKSVLFDHFDEGGKSPLIKAAELNYLKTAFSLLLFGSSPDSQNQTTGDTPLHIATRTGNVVLVKGLIACNADPLITNKLGKTPIDVACEMSNELSSTPSFMDAVAHVFSLASSSERTASGPELAQIKEALIKAVELQAKSRDYFAEHPETLPKNNGSSGAFLLSVDGGGVRAFNVTNALINIEERIMQLDPSGKNLYHYFDYIAGTSSGGVGACALPYLKVDGYSGRAIVHRGAVNVFGGPFPERGERMDRFLQDIFTKERVMADLDIDCRVIVTSALGNVSPYKLHLLTSYGEPRDGLAGPTERKVWESCRVSTAAPTYFPLLNDLKLLDGGLICNNPTVDSMAEIIQQGKKEGKLVDFGCVVSIGTGISPIKQTGDVELFLPNATSIFMNLTKNLQAIGNLTQHFLNEVVQSDGQEIIRAQSFCDAFGCPYFRLTPPLAEDVELDCSDQTKLIEMLYNTQMYYLDNPQMIDDVAKTLLSK
;
A
#
# COMPACT_ATOMS: atom_id res chain seq x y z
N MET A 1 -14.28 -8.53 -31.93
CA MET A 1 -13.96 -9.79 -31.21
C MET A 1 -12.58 -10.24 -31.67
N ALA A 2 -11.54 -9.94 -30.88
CA ALA A 2 -10.21 -10.47 -31.12
C ALA A 2 -9.95 -11.55 -30.06
N THR A 3 -9.74 -12.78 -30.52
CA THR A 3 -9.29 -13.91 -29.71
C THR A 3 -7.82 -13.69 -29.35
N TYR A 4 -7.54 -13.27 -28.11
CA TYR A 4 -6.18 -13.16 -27.59
C TYR A 4 -5.73 -14.52 -27.04
N THR A 5 -4.72 -15.11 -27.67
CA THR A 5 -4.03 -16.30 -27.17
C THR A 5 -3.22 -15.95 -25.91
N SER A 6 -3.12 -16.90 -24.99
CA SER A 6 -2.56 -16.76 -23.64
C SER A 6 -1.04 -16.53 -23.54
N GLN A 7 -0.34 -16.20 -24.64
CA GLN A 7 1.12 -16.07 -24.70
C GLN A 7 1.59 -14.97 -25.68
N ALA A 8 0.94 -13.80 -25.69
CA ALA A 8 1.55 -12.65 -26.37
C ALA A 8 2.67 -12.07 -25.48
N VAL A 9 3.93 -12.27 -25.90
CA VAL A 9 5.11 -11.60 -25.36
C VAL A 9 4.94 -10.10 -25.57
N VAL A 10 5.09 -9.32 -24.50
CA VAL A 10 5.05 -7.87 -24.57
C VAL A 10 6.42 -7.38 -25.05
N HIS A 11 6.46 -6.78 -26.23
CA HIS A 11 7.65 -6.08 -26.72
C HIS A 11 7.59 -4.64 -26.25
N PHE A 12 8.61 -4.20 -25.53
CA PHE A 12 8.78 -2.82 -25.10
C PHE A 12 9.68 -2.10 -26.10
N ASP A 13 9.25 -0.92 -26.52
CA ASP A 13 10.16 0.03 -27.13
C ASP A 13 10.95 0.71 -25.99
N TRP A 14 12.25 0.47 -25.95
CA TRP A 14 13.13 1.06 -24.93
C TRP A 14 13.81 2.34 -25.42
N GLU A 15 13.52 2.77 -26.67
CA GLU A 15 14.03 4.02 -27.25
C GLU A 15 13.17 5.24 -26.88
N VAL A 16 11.98 5.01 -26.29
CA VAL A 16 11.08 6.06 -25.78
C VAL A 16 11.40 6.41 -24.32
N ASP A 17 10.80 7.50 -23.83
CA ASP A 17 11.00 7.97 -22.47
C ASP A 17 10.32 7.06 -21.41
N ASP A 18 10.78 7.21 -20.16
CA ASP A 18 10.34 6.40 -19.00
C ASP A 18 8.82 6.51 -18.72
N ASP A 19 8.22 7.66 -19.06
CA ASP A 19 6.81 7.93 -18.86
C ASP A 19 5.93 7.21 -19.90
N GLU A 20 6.38 7.16 -21.17
CA GLU A 20 5.69 6.47 -22.25
C GLU A 20 5.66 4.95 -22.04
N VAL A 21 6.77 4.35 -21.58
CA VAL A 21 6.81 2.92 -21.23
C VAL A 21 5.85 2.60 -20.09
N THR A 22 5.78 3.47 -19.08
CA THR A 22 4.87 3.29 -17.93
C THR A 22 3.39 3.30 -18.35
N GLU A 23 3.01 4.14 -19.30
CA GLU A 23 1.64 4.17 -19.84
C GLU A 23 1.29 2.91 -20.64
N GLN A 24 2.25 2.37 -21.41
CA GLN A 24 2.07 1.10 -22.11
C GLN A 24 1.84 -0.05 -21.13
N LEU A 25 2.64 -0.12 -20.05
CA LEU A 25 2.49 -1.12 -18.99
C LEU A 25 1.10 -1.12 -18.37
N TRP A 26 0.56 0.07 -18.06
CA TRP A 26 -0.77 0.20 -17.48
C TRP A 26 -1.87 -0.34 -18.39
N LYS A 27 -1.84 0.03 -19.68
CA LYS A 27 -2.85 -0.44 -20.65
C LYS A 27 -2.87 -1.96 -20.74
N ILE A 28 -1.69 -2.59 -20.69
CA ILE A 28 -1.56 -4.05 -20.70
C ILE A 28 -2.15 -4.64 -19.42
N PHE A 29 -1.80 -4.10 -18.25
CA PHE A 29 -2.29 -4.56 -16.95
C PHE A 29 -3.83 -4.55 -16.87
N VAL A 30 -4.47 -3.44 -17.28
CA VAL A 30 -5.93 -3.30 -17.27
C VAL A 30 -6.59 -4.22 -18.30
N SER A 31 -6.05 -4.30 -19.52
CA SER A 31 -6.65 -5.11 -20.60
C SER A 31 -6.75 -6.60 -20.27
N ARG A 32 -5.93 -7.09 -19.33
CA ARG A 32 -5.92 -8.49 -18.88
C ARG A 32 -6.63 -8.71 -17.55
N GLY A 33 -7.34 -7.70 -17.03
CA GLY A 33 -8.33 -7.85 -15.96
C GLY A 33 -7.80 -7.80 -14.53
N CYS A 34 -6.64 -7.16 -14.29
CA CYS A 34 -6.05 -6.90 -12.95
C CYS A 34 -5.94 -8.11 -12.00
N SER A 35 -6.16 -9.34 -12.49
CA SER A 35 -6.33 -10.55 -11.67
C SER A 35 -5.11 -11.45 -11.77
N VAL A 36 -4.50 -11.71 -10.61
CA VAL A 36 -3.48 -12.74 -10.44
C VAL A 36 -4.22 -14.02 -10.05
N GLU A 37 -4.53 -14.91 -10.99
CA GLU A 37 -5.01 -16.25 -10.61
C GLU A 37 -3.85 -17.03 -9.97
N PHE A 38 -4.03 -17.49 -8.73
CA PHE A 38 -3.14 -18.42 -8.05
C PHE A 38 -3.24 -19.81 -8.71
N VAL A 39 -2.16 -20.30 -9.31
CA VAL A 39 -2.14 -21.63 -9.95
C VAL A 39 -1.87 -22.69 -8.88
N ARG A 40 -2.81 -23.61 -8.67
CA ARG A 40 -2.58 -24.86 -7.93
C ARG A 40 -1.60 -25.75 -8.71
N GLU A 41 -0.37 -25.94 -8.22
CA GLU A 41 0.47 -27.04 -8.71
C GLU A 41 0.03 -28.37 -8.10
N ASN A 42 -0.14 -29.37 -8.97
CA ASN A 42 -0.58 -30.70 -8.62
C ASN A 42 0.59 -31.56 -8.11
N LYS A 43 0.27 -32.46 -7.17
CA LYS A 43 1.15 -33.25 -6.30
C LYS A 43 2.20 -34.11 -7.03
N LYS A 44 3.49 -33.94 -6.69
CA LYS A 44 4.44 -35.02 -6.27
C LYS A 44 5.86 -34.49 -5.98
N ALA A 45 6.41 -34.91 -4.82
CA ALA A 45 7.83 -34.99 -4.40
C ALA A 45 8.53 -33.80 -3.67
N THR A 46 8.48 -33.85 -2.32
CA THR A 46 9.63 -33.84 -1.37
C THR A 46 10.77 -32.80 -1.49
N LYS A 47 10.54 -31.58 -1.96
CA LYS A 47 11.46 -30.44 -1.71
C LYS A 47 10.72 -29.29 -1.04
N ARG A 48 11.40 -28.59 -0.11
CA ARG A 48 10.91 -27.45 0.68
C ARG A 48 10.06 -26.50 -0.21
N PRO A 49 8.91 -25.99 0.25
CA PRO A 49 8.10 -25.08 -0.54
C PRO A 49 8.89 -23.79 -0.79
N ARG A 50 9.31 -23.57 -2.03
CA ARG A 50 9.58 -22.22 -2.55
C ARG A 50 8.23 -21.59 -2.88
N LEU A 51 8.11 -20.28 -2.75
CA LEU A 51 6.97 -19.48 -3.22
C LEU A 51 6.77 -19.77 -4.72
N VAL A 52 5.91 -20.73 -5.10
CA VAL A 52 5.69 -21.09 -6.50
C VAL A 52 4.60 -20.19 -7.08
N LYS A 53 5.06 -19.28 -7.94
CA LYS A 53 4.35 -18.68 -9.09
C LYS A 53 2.88 -18.29 -8.84
N ARG A 54 2.71 -17.07 -8.31
CA ARG A 54 1.66 -16.16 -8.81
C ARG A 54 1.69 -16.17 -10.35
N LYS A 55 0.61 -15.85 -11.05
CA LYS A 55 0.67 -15.53 -12.50
C LYS A 55 1.51 -14.25 -12.76
N SER A 56 2.80 -14.26 -12.39
CA SER A 56 3.83 -13.24 -12.65
C SER A 56 4.31 -13.26 -14.11
N VAL A 57 3.65 -14.02 -14.98
CA VAL A 57 4.13 -14.32 -16.33
C VAL A 57 3.94 -13.13 -17.31
N LEU A 58 3.40 -12.00 -16.87
CA LEU A 58 3.13 -10.89 -17.80
C LEU A 58 4.40 -10.14 -18.21
N PHE A 59 5.33 -9.92 -17.27
CA PHE A 59 6.50 -9.06 -17.44
C PHE A 59 7.84 -9.75 -17.18
N ASP A 60 7.85 -11.06 -16.90
CA ASP A 60 9.08 -11.84 -16.68
C ASP A 60 9.62 -12.50 -17.97
N HIS A 61 9.11 -12.11 -19.15
CA HIS A 61 9.62 -12.61 -20.42
C HIS A 61 11.04 -12.10 -20.70
N PHE A 62 11.94 -12.97 -21.11
CA PHE A 62 13.31 -12.59 -21.41
C PHE A 62 13.45 -12.09 -22.85
N ASP A 63 14.25 -11.04 -23.06
CA ASP A 63 14.69 -10.61 -24.39
C ASP A 63 15.69 -11.60 -25.01
N GLU A 64 16.13 -11.34 -26.25
CA GLU A 64 17.13 -12.17 -26.95
C GLU A 64 18.48 -12.26 -26.20
N GLY A 65 18.76 -11.30 -25.31
CA GLY A 65 19.93 -11.27 -24.43
C GLY A 65 19.72 -11.98 -23.09
N GLY A 66 18.55 -12.59 -22.87
CA GLY A 66 18.22 -13.28 -21.64
C GLY A 66 17.90 -12.37 -20.46
N LYS A 67 17.51 -11.11 -20.71
CA LYS A 67 17.17 -10.10 -19.68
C LYS A 67 15.67 -9.97 -19.53
N SER A 68 15.19 -9.91 -18.29
CA SER A 68 13.81 -9.49 -18.03
C SER A 68 13.66 -7.98 -18.27
N PRO A 69 12.45 -7.48 -18.56
CA PRO A 69 12.13 -6.07 -18.60
C PRO A 69 12.62 -5.30 -17.37
N LEU A 70 12.51 -5.90 -16.19
CA LEU A 70 13.00 -5.28 -14.95
C LEU A 70 14.52 -5.15 -14.91
N ILE A 71 15.27 -6.17 -15.39
CA ILE A 71 16.73 -6.06 -15.55
C ILE A 71 17.07 -4.95 -16.54
N LYS A 72 16.36 -4.88 -17.67
CA LYS A 72 16.62 -3.86 -18.70
C LYS A 72 16.36 -2.45 -18.16
N ALA A 73 15.25 -2.24 -17.44
CA ALA A 73 14.95 -0.98 -16.78
C ALA A 73 16.01 -0.61 -15.72
N ALA A 74 16.50 -1.58 -14.95
CA ALA A 74 17.57 -1.36 -13.97
C ALA A 74 18.90 -0.97 -14.64
N GLU A 75 19.26 -1.58 -15.77
CA GLU A 75 20.47 -1.25 -16.54
C GLU A 75 20.40 0.17 -17.15
N LEU A 76 19.22 0.56 -17.63
CA LEU A 76 18.96 1.89 -18.19
C LEU A 76 18.73 2.96 -17.12
N ASN A 77 18.67 2.58 -15.85
CA ASN A 77 18.34 3.45 -14.73
C ASN A 77 16.95 4.11 -14.84
N TYR A 78 16.00 3.43 -15.48
CA TYR A 78 14.61 3.86 -15.65
C TYR A 78 13.81 3.55 -14.39
N LEU A 79 13.93 4.41 -13.38
CA LEU A 79 13.32 4.19 -12.07
C LEU A 79 11.79 4.05 -12.14
N LYS A 80 11.10 4.85 -12.96
CA LYS A 80 9.63 4.81 -13.05
C LYS A 80 9.15 3.51 -13.67
N THR A 81 9.80 3.09 -14.75
CA THR A 81 9.53 1.81 -15.40
C THR A 81 9.86 0.64 -14.48
N ALA A 82 11.03 0.64 -13.84
CA ALA A 82 11.43 -0.43 -12.93
C ALA A 82 10.47 -0.56 -11.75
N PHE A 83 10.07 0.55 -11.15
CA PHE A 83 9.10 0.56 -10.05
C PHE A 83 7.72 0.11 -10.53
N SER A 84 7.23 0.61 -11.68
CA SER A 84 5.95 0.18 -12.24
C SER A 84 5.93 -1.31 -12.58
N LEU A 85 7.02 -1.84 -13.14
CA LEU A 85 7.19 -3.27 -13.41
C LEU A 85 7.09 -4.11 -12.12
N LEU A 86 7.77 -3.69 -11.04
CA LEU A 86 7.68 -4.35 -9.72
C LEU A 86 6.24 -4.33 -9.19
N LEU A 87 5.59 -3.18 -9.27
CA LEU A 87 4.22 -2.99 -8.79
C LEU A 87 3.19 -3.76 -9.59
N PHE A 88 3.43 -4.01 -10.87
CA PHE A 88 2.59 -4.85 -11.73
C PHE A 88 2.97 -6.34 -11.69
N GLY A 89 3.81 -6.75 -10.73
CA GLY A 89 4.07 -8.15 -10.41
C GLY A 89 5.25 -8.78 -11.14
N SER A 90 6.17 -7.98 -11.70
CA SER A 90 7.47 -8.51 -12.17
C SER A 90 8.23 -9.10 -10.98
N SER A 91 8.86 -10.25 -11.18
CA SER A 91 9.64 -10.88 -10.12
C SER A 91 10.92 -10.08 -9.85
N PRO A 92 11.14 -9.60 -8.60
CA PRO A 92 12.34 -8.84 -8.25
C PRO A 92 13.63 -9.69 -8.30
N ASP A 93 13.48 -11.02 -8.31
CA ASP A 93 14.56 -12.01 -8.26
C ASP A 93 14.85 -12.67 -9.62
N SER A 94 14.22 -12.20 -10.70
CA SER A 94 14.41 -12.75 -12.04
C SER A 94 15.85 -12.62 -12.49
N GLN A 95 16.59 -13.73 -12.55
CA GLN A 95 18.01 -13.75 -12.91
C GLN A 95 18.22 -13.62 -14.43
N ASN A 96 19.20 -12.81 -14.81
CA ASN A 96 19.72 -12.74 -16.18
C ASN A 96 20.20 -14.13 -16.63
N GLN A 97 19.72 -14.62 -17.77
CA GLN A 97 20.05 -15.97 -18.23
C GLN A 97 21.54 -16.15 -18.56
N THR A 98 22.24 -15.08 -18.91
CA THR A 98 23.66 -15.09 -19.28
C THR A 98 24.55 -14.93 -18.05
N THR A 99 24.33 -13.93 -17.19
CA THR A 99 25.22 -13.60 -16.05
C THR A 99 24.75 -14.16 -14.71
N GLY A 100 23.46 -14.47 -14.57
CA GLY A 100 22.83 -14.81 -13.29
C GLY A 100 22.56 -13.60 -12.39
N ASP A 101 22.87 -12.38 -12.83
CA ASP A 101 22.58 -11.18 -12.04
C ASP A 101 21.06 -11.00 -11.89
N THR A 102 20.61 -10.77 -10.65
CA THR A 102 19.25 -10.27 -10.36
C THR A 102 19.20 -8.76 -10.58
N PRO A 103 18.00 -8.14 -10.69
CA PRO A 103 17.83 -6.69 -10.65
C PRO A 103 18.59 -6.01 -9.50
N LEU A 104 18.70 -6.67 -8.33
CA LEU A 104 19.41 -6.14 -7.16
C LEU A 104 20.94 -6.06 -7.37
N HIS A 105 21.53 -7.01 -8.11
CA HIS A 105 22.94 -6.91 -8.54
C HIS A 105 23.14 -5.74 -9.50
N ILE A 106 22.21 -5.57 -10.46
CA ILE A 106 22.28 -4.49 -11.44
C ILE A 106 22.16 -3.13 -10.76
N ALA A 107 21.15 -2.95 -9.89
CA ALA A 107 20.92 -1.71 -9.14
C ALA A 107 22.10 -1.35 -8.23
N THR A 108 22.75 -2.35 -7.63
CA THR A 108 24.00 -2.17 -6.87
C THR A 108 25.11 -1.65 -7.77
N ARG A 109 25.30 -2.26 -8.94
CA ARG A 109 26.34 -1.88 -9.91
C ARG A 109 26.16 -0.49 -10.49
N THR A 110 24.91 -0.08 -10.70
CA THR A 110 24.57 1.27 -11.18
C THR A 110 24.60 2.32 -10.07
N GLY A 111 24.77 1.92 -8.80
CA GLY A 111 24.78 2.83 -7.66
C GLY A 111 23.42 3.44 -7.35
N ASN A 112 22.32 2.85 -7.85
CA ASN A 112 20.98 3.38 -7.65
C ASN A 112 20.41 2.92 -6.29
N VAL A 113 20.68 3.71 -5.25
CA VAL A 113 20.20 3.48 -3.88
C VAL A 113 18.67 3.33 -3.83
N VAL A 114 17.94 4.17 -4.58
CA VAL A 114 16.48 4.20 -4.57
C VAL A 114 15.91 2.92 -5.17
N LEU A 115 16.47 2.44 -6.28
CA LEU A 115 16.06 1.17 -6.89
C LEU A 115 16.41 -0.03 -6.00
N VAL A 116 17.57 -0.02 -5.33
CA VAL A 116 17.93 -1.05 -4.34
C VAL A 116 16.86 -1.13 -3.24
N LYS A 117 16.48 0.01 -2.64
CA LYS A 117 15.42 0.08 -1.64
C LYS A 117 14.06 -0.36 -2.19
N GLY A 118 13.70 0.05 -3.40
CA GLY A 118 12.45 -0.34 -4.06
C GLY A 118 12.35 -1.84 -4.34
N LEU A 119 13.45 -2.48 -4.74
CA LEU A 119 13.55 -3.93 -4.91
C LEU A 119 13.37 -4.65 -3.57
N ILE A 120 14.06 -4.21 -2.52
CA ILE A 120 13.93 -4.78 -1.17
C ILE A 120 12.49 -4.60 -0.64
N ALA A 121 11.88 -3.44 -0.86
CA ALA A 121 10.49 -3.16 -0.49
C ALA A 121 9.47 -4.05 -1.22
N CYS A 122 9.87 -4.65 -2.33
CA CYS A 122 9.11 -5.64 -3.08
C CYS A 122 9.57 -7.08 -2.80
N ASN A 123 10.21 -7.35 -1.66
CA ASN A 123 10.68 -8.66 -1.21
C ASN A 123 11.77 -9.30 -2.09
N ALA A 124 12.64 -8.51 -2.73
CA ALA A 124 13.85 -9.07 -3.36
C ALA A 124 14.71 -9.83 -2.33
N ASP A 125 15.24 -10.99 -2.72
CA ASP A 125 16.16 -11.79 -1.90
C ASP A 125 17.61 -11.30 -2.08
N PRO A 126 18.22 -10.65 -1.07
CA PRO A 126 19.58 -10.14 -1.13
C PRO A 126 20.64 -11.24 -1.05
N LEU A 127 20.26 -12.52 -0.91
CA LEU A 127 21.19 -13.66 -0.82
C LEU A 127 21.31 -14.44 -2.13
N ILE A 128 20.55 -14.11 -3.17
CA ILE A 128 20.69 -14.77 -4.47
C ILE A 128 22.07 -14.47 -5.04
N THR A 129 22.80 -15.52 -5.44
CA THR A 129 24.10 -15.38 -6.09
C THR A 129 23.98 -15.41 -7.61
N ASN A 130 24.76 -14.57 -8.29
CA ASN A 130 24.95 -14.67 -9.74
C ASN A 130 25.81 -15.88 -10.15
N LYS A 131 26.09 -16.06 -11.44
CA LYS A 131 26.90 -17.20 -11.92
C LYS A 131 28.37 -17.15 -11.50
N LEU A 132 28.84 -16.01 -10.98
CA LEU A 132 30.15 -15.88 -10.36
C LEU A 132 30.15 -16.27 -8.88
N GLY A 133 29.00 -16.67 -8.33
CA GLY A 133 28.83 -17.00 -6.91
C GLY A 133 28.75 -15.78 -6.00
N LYS A 134 28.56 -14.58 -6.55
CA LYS A 134 28.54 -13.31 -5.82
C LYS A 134 27.10 -12.92 -5.51
N THR A 135 26.84 -12.51 -4.28
CA THR A 135 25.62 -11.83 -3.87
C THR A 135 25.66 -10.33 -4.25
N PRO A 136 24.54 -9.59 -4.17
CA PRO A 136 24.56 -8.14 -4.32
C PRO A 136 25.53 -7.42 -3.37
N ILE A 137 25.67 -7.88 -2.12
CA ILE A 137 26.61 -7.27 -1.17
C ILE A 137 28.07 -7.55 -1.57
N ASP A 138 28.38 -8.74 -2.10
CA ASP A 138 29.71 -9.03 -2.65
C ASP A 138 30.05 -8.10 -3.82
N VAL A 139 29.08 -7.85 -4.71
CA VAL A 139 29.22 -6.88 -5.80
C VAL A 139 29.48 -5.47 -5.25
N ALA A 140 28.78 -5.06 -4.20
CA ALA A 140 29.01 -3.76 -3.56
C ALA A 140 30.43 -3.65 -2.95
N CYS A 141 30.93 -4.70 -2.31
CA CYS A 141 32.27 -4.73 -1.72
C CYS A 141 33.37 -4.66 -2.80
N GLU A 142 33.19 -5.39 -3.91
CA GLU A 142 34.12 -5.34 -5.03
C GLU A 142 34.18 -3.96 -5.68
N MET A 143 33.04 -3.28 -5.78
CA MET A 143 33.00 -1.91 -6.29
C MET A 143 33.79 -0.94 -5.40
N SER A 144 33.85 -1.16 -4.08
CA SER A 144 34.67 -0.35 -3.16
C SER A 144 36.16 -0.67 -3.19
N ASN A 145 36.65 -1.57 -4.06
CA ASN A 145 38.00 -2.16 -3.98
C ASN A 145 38.30 -2.87 -2.65
N GLU A 146 37.27 -3.28 -1.91
CA GLU A 146 37.38 -4.14 -0.73
C GLU A 146 37.47 -5.61 -1.20
N LEU A 147 38.53 -5.97 -1.95
CA LEU A 147 38.68 -7.34 -2.46
C LEU A 147 39.23 -8.27 -1.38
N SER A 148 38.30 -9.08 -0.87
CA SER A 148 38.34 -10.54 -0.83
C SER A 148 39.58 -11.22 -0.20
N SER A 149 39.34 -11.79 0.98
CA SER A 149 39.72 -13.19 1.22
C SER A 149 38.51 -13.89 1.86
N THR A 150 37.90 -14.84 1.14
CA THR A 150 36.79 -15.66 1.65
C THR A 150 37.32 -16.99 2.21
N PRO A 151 36.57 -17.77 3.02
CA PRO A 151 35.23 -17.51 3.60
C PRO A 151 35.07 -17.88 5.10
N SER A 152 34.21 -17.15 5.81
CA SER A 152 33.15 -17.77 6.63
C SER A 152 31.99 -16.78 6.83
N PHE A 153 30.77 -17.34 6.84
CA PHE A 153 29.49 -16.65 7.08
C PHE A 153 29.46 -15.85 8.40
N MET A 154 30.30 -16.18 9.38
CA MET A 154 30.42 -15.44 10.65
C MET A 154 31.22 -14.14 10.51
N ASP A 155 32.05 -14.00 9.47
CA ASP A 155 32.93 -12.84 9.29
C ASP A 155 32.23 -11.69 8.54
N ALA A 156 31.16 -11.99 7.79
CA ALA A 156 30.34 -10.98 7.12
C ALA A 156 29.67 -10.00 8.10
N VAL A 157 29.35 -10.45 9.33
CA VAL A 157 28.80 -9.62 10.41
C VAL A 157 29.91 -8.79 11.10
N ALA A 158 31.13 -9.31 11.19
CA ALA A 158 32.25 -8.65 11.84
C ALA A 158 32.96 -7.61 10.95
N HIS A 159 32.95 -7.80 9.63
CA HIS A 159 33.66 -6.94 8.68
C HIS A 159 32.97 -5.58 8.44
N VAL A 160 31.66 -5.48 8.75
CA VAL A 160 30.87 -4.23 8.67
C VAL A 160 31.45 -3.13 9.58
N PHE A 161 32.24 -3.49 10.60
CA PHE A 161 32.76 -2.54 11.59
C PHE A 161 34.08 -1.85 11.26
N SER A 162 34.81 -2.19 10.18
CA SER A 162 36.12 -1.56 9.92
C SER A 162 36.31 -0.94 8.53
N LEU A 163 36.10 0.38 8.52
CA LEU A 163 36.85 1.46 7.86
C LEU A 163 36.96 1.58 6.33
N ALA A 164 36.44 2.75 5.94
CA ALA A 164 36.75 3.70 4.89
C ALA A 164 38.16 3.76 4.24
N SER A 165 38.11 4.30 3.00
CA SER A 165 39.16 4.78 2.07
C SER A 165 39.76 3.69 1.17
N SER A 166 39.90 3.82 -0.16
CA SER A 166 39.88 4.97 -1.08
C SER A 166 39.67 4.54 -2.56
N SER A 167 39.01 5.42 -3.34
CA SER A 167 38.93 5.66 -4.82
C SER A 167 39.43 4.61 -5.84
N GLU A 168 38.77 4.35 -6.99
CA GLU A 168 38.21 5.28 -7.99
C GLU A 168 36.95 4.74 -8.74
N ARG A 169 35.98 5.65 -8.94
CA ARG A 169 34.81 5.69 -9.88
C ARG A 169 34.18 4.38 -10.37
N THR A 170 33.69 3.63 -9.40
CA THR A 170 32.40 2.95 -9.30
C THR A 170 31.46 3.86 -8.46
N ALA A 171 30.24 3.44 -8.08
CA ALA A 171 29.32 4.22 -7.22
C ALA A 171 30.09 5.02 -6.15
N SER A 172 29.88 6.34 -6.10
CA SER A 172 30.62 7.21 -5.18
C SER A 172 30.40 6.79 -3.72
N GLY A 173 31.41 7.04 -2.88
CA GLY A 173 31.46 6.57 -1.49
C GLY A 173 30.15 6.66 -0.69
N PRO A 174 29.38 7.77 -0.71
CA PRO A 174 28.16 7.87 0.08
C PRO A 174 27.00 7.02 -0.44
N GLU A 175 26.83 6.85 -1.76
CA GLU A 175 25.78 6.00 -2.33
C GLU A 175 26.07 4.52 -2.08
N LEU A 176 27.33 4.10 -2.25
CA LEU A 176 27.71 2.72 -2.01
C LEU A 176 27.57 2.33 -0.52
N ALA A 177 27.88 3.25 0.39
CA ALA A 177 27.66 3.05 1.82
C ALA A 177 26.17 2.85 2.15
N GLN A 178 25.28 3.66 1.56
CA GLN A 178 23.83 3.50 1.72
C GLN A 178 23.31 2.19 1.14
N ILE A 179 23.86 1.75 0.00
CA ILE A 179 23.50 0.45 -0.61
C ILE A 179 23.92 -0.69 0.32
N LYS A 180 25.15 -0.67 0.84
CA LYS A 180 25.62 -1.69 1.80
C LYS A 180 24.72 -1.73 3.03
N GLU A 181 24.42 -0.56 3.62
CA GLU A 181 23.52 -0.46 4.78
C GLU A 181 22.13 -1.06 4.49
N ALA A 182 21.53 -0.70 3.35
CA ALA A 182 20.22 -1.20 2.96
C ALA A 182 20.22 -2.73 2.75
N LEU A 183 21.26 -3.27 2.11
CA LEU A 183 21.40 -4.72 1.88
C LEU A 183 21.61 -5.49 3.19
N ILE A 184 22.46 -5.00 4.09
CA ILE A 184 22.72 -5.62 5.41
C ILE A 184 21.42 -5.65 6.21
N LYS A 185 20.75 -4.50 6.33
CA LYS A 185 19.48 -4.39 7.05
C LYS A 185 18.41 -5.32 6.47
N ALA A 186 18.34 -5.43 5.14
CA ALA A 186 17.42 -6.35 4.48
C ALA A 186 17.71 -7.81 4.84
N VAL A 187 18.98 -8.25 4.78
CA VAL A 187 19.39 -9.61 5.16
C VAL A 187 18.98 -9.91 6.60
N GLU A 188 19.32 -9.02 7.53
CA GLU A 188 19.06 -9.18 8.96
C GLU A 188 17.55 -9.31 9.25
N LEU A 189 16.75 -8.37 8.74
CA LEU A 189 15.32 -8.33 9.03
C LEU A 189 14.53 -9.42 8.29
N GLN A 190 14.91 -9.75 7.06
CA GLN A 190 14.32 -10.89 6.36
C GLN A 190 14.65 -12.22 7.05
N ALA A 191 15.88 -12.39 7.56
CA ALA A 191 16.25 -13.56 8.36
C ALA A 191 15.44 -13.62 9.67
N LYS A 192 15.38 -12.51 10.43
CA LYS A 192 14.60 -12.41 11.67
C LYS A 192 13.14 -12.82 11.45
N SER A 193 12.48 -12.28 10.43
CA SER A 193 11.09 -12.59 10.10
C SER A 193 10.89 -14.07 9.72
N ARG A 194 11.78 -14.60 8.87
CA ARG A 194 11.77 -16.00 8.44
C ARG A 194 11.99 -16.98 9.60
N ASP A 195 12.95 -16.69 10.47
CA ASP A 195 13.27 -17.53 11.63
C ASP A 195 12.10 -17.54 12.62
N TYR A 196 11.51 -16.37 12.91
CA TYR A 196 10.30 -16.28 13.71
C TYR A 196 9.16 -17.14 13.14
N PHE A 197 8.88 -17.06 11.84
CA PHE A 197 7.81 -17.87 11.23
C PHE A 197 8.13 -19.37 11.21
N ALA A 198 9.40 -19.76 11.15
CA ALA A 198 9.83 -21.16 11.21
C ALA A 198 9.67 -21.75 12.63
N GLU A 199 9.88 -20.94 13.67
CA GLU A 199 9.66 -21.31 15.08
C GLU A 199 8.19 -21.35 15.47
N HIS A 200 7.32 -20.65 14.73
CA HIS A 200 5.88 -20.60 14.93
C HIS A 200 5.10 -21.26 13.77
N PRO A 201 5.31 -22.56 13.49
CA PRO A 201 4.67 -23.26 12.38
C PRO A 201 3.23 -23.68 12.68
N GLU A 202 2.66 -23.30 13.84
CA GLU A 202 1.43 -23.90 14.37
C GLU A 202 0.33 -24.01 13.32
N THR A 203 -0.21 -25.23 13.25
CA THR A 203 -1.41 -25.58 12.48
C THR A 203 -2.54 -24.62 12.83
N LEU A 204 -3.28 -24.19 11.80
CA LEU A 204 -4.53 -23.43 11.86
C LEU A 204 -5.22 -23.60 13.23
N PRO A 205 -5.50 -22.50 13.97
CA PRO A 205 -6.28 -22.60 15.19
C PRO A 205 -7.51 -23.46 14.89
N LYS A 206 -7.79 -24.47 15.73
CA LYS A 206 -9.05 -25.22 15.59
C LYS A 206 -10.15 -24.17 15.57
N ASN A 207 -10.91 -24.15 14.47
CA ASN A 207 -11.99 -23.19 14.29
C ASN A 207 -12.89 -23.27 15.54
N ASN A 208 -12.75 -22.30 16.43
CA ASN A 208 -13.53 -22.24 17.66
C ASN A 208 -14.92 -21.67 17.37
N GLY A 209 -15.27 -21.48 16.09
CA GLY A 209 -16.54 -20.92 15.65
C GLY A 209 -16.71 -19.53 16.21
N SER A 210 -15.75 -18.61 15.99
CA SER A 210 -15.96 -17.21 16.38
C SER A 210 -17.23 -16.71 15.69
N SER A 211 -18.31 -16.57 16.45
CA SER A 211 -19.65 -16.33 15.93
C SER A 211 -19.92 -14.86 15.59
N GLY A 212 -18.89 -14.03 15.60
CA GLY A 212 -18.96 -12.58 15.42
C GLY A 212 -18.42 -12.11 14.07
N ALA A 213 -18.79 -10.89 13.68
CA ALA A 213 -18.38 -10.25 12.44
C ALA A 213 -16.88 -9.90 12.44
N PHE A 214 -16.24 -10.13 11.29
CA PHE A 214 -14.86 -9.72 11.03
C PHE A 214 -14.86 -8.41 10.25
N LEU A 215 -14.23 -7.37 10.81
CA LEU A 215 -14.17 -6.03 10.23
C LEU A 215 -12.73 -5.67 9.84
N LEU A 216 -12.52 -5.27 8.59
CA LEU A 216 -11.34 -4.53 8.15
C LEU A 216 -11.70 -3.04 8.08
N SER A 217 -10.92 -2.20 8.75
CA SER A 217 -11.07 -0.74 8.74
C SER A 217 -9.81 -0.11 8.16
N VAL A 218 -9.96 0.74 7.15
CA VAL A 218 -8.84 1.36 6.43
C VAL A 218 -8.93 2.88 6.49
N ASP A 219 -7.90 3.50 7.04
CA ASP A 219 -7.86 4.95 7.20
C ASP A 219 -7.72 5.70 5.87
N GLY A 220 -8.09 6.98 5.88
CA GLY A 220 -7.73 7.92 4.82
C GLY A 220 -6.25 8.33 4.87
N GLY A 221 -5.73 8.79 3.73
CA GLY A 221 -4.36 9.32 3.67
C GLY A 221 -3.76 9.51 2.29
N GLY A 222 -4.56 9.66 1.24
CA GLY A 222 -4.08 9.90 -0.12
C GLY A 222 -3.15 8.79 -0.62
N VAL A 223 -2.03 9.18 -1.23
CA VAL A 223 -1.02 8.25 -1.76
C VAL A 223 -0.36 7.37 -0.70
N ARG A 224 -0.43 7.74 0.58
CA ARG A 224 0.10 6.93 1.70
C ARG A 224 -0.63 5.59 1.87
N ALA A 225 -1.72 5.36 1.13
CA ALA A 225 -2.34 4.05 0.97
C ALA A 225 -1.37 2.93 0.53
N PHE A 226 -0.18 3.26 -0.01
CA PHE A 226 0.90 2.28 -0.18
C PHE A 226 1.22 1.51 1.11
N ASN A 227 1.21 2.17 2.27
CA ASN A 227 1.46 1.52 3.56
C ASN A 227 0.38 0.50 3.93
N VAL A 228 -0.88 0.82 3.60
CA VAL A 228 -2.01 -0.11 3.75
C VAL A 228 -1.78 -1.33 2.87
N THR A 229 -1.50 -1.14 1.59
CA THR A 229 -1.28 -2.27 0.66
C THR A 229 -0.09 -3.12 1.10
N ASN A 230 0.95 -2.53 1.69
CA ASN A 230 2.07 -3.29 2.25
C ASN A 230 1.65 -4.15 3.46
N ALA A 231 0.81 -3.63 4.34
CA ALA A 231 0.24 -4.40 5.45
C ALA A 231 -0.57 -5.60 4.94
N LEU A 232 -1.48 -5.36 4.00
CA LEU A 232 -2.33 -6.40 3.39
C LEU A 232 -1.49 -7.50 2.75
N ILE A 233 -0.43 -7.12 2.01
CA ILE A 233 0.50 -8.06 1.37
C ILE A 233 1.19 -8.97 2.39
N ASN A 234 1.74 -8.40 3.47
CA ASN A 234 2.43 -9.20 4.48
C ASN A 234 1.45 -10.16 5.18
N ILE A 235 0.22 -9.73 5.44
CA ILE A 235 -0.85 -10.60 5.99
C ILE A 235 -1.20 -11.73 5.01
N GLU A 236 -1.41 -11.42 3.74
CA GLU A 236 -1.74 -12.41 2.69
C GLU A 236 -0.63 -13.44 2.51
N GLU A 237 0.62 -13.01 2.45
CA GLU A 237 1.76 -13.92 2.35
C GLU A 237 1.84 -14.85 3.56
N ARG A 238 1.59 -14.33 4.77
CA ARG A 238 1.58 -15.16 5.97
C ARG A 238 0.40 -16.14 5.99
N ILE A 239 -0.79 -15.71 5.56
CA ILE A 239 -1.95 -16.59 5.38
C ILE A 239 -1.61 -17.73 4.42
N MET A 240 -0.97 -17.44 3.28
CA MET A 240 -0.58 -18.47 2.30
C MET A 240 0.49 -19.43 2.82
N GLN A 241 1.38 -18.99 3.71
CA GLN A 241 2.35 -19.85 4.39
C GLN A 241 1.68 -20.81 5.38
N LEU A 242 0.67 -20.32 6.12
CA LEU A 242 -0.07 -21.11 7.12
C LEU A 242 -1.09 -22.05 6.48
N ASP A 243 -1.80 -21.59 5.45
CA ASP A 243 -2.74 -22.37 4.65
C ASP A 243 -2.51 -22.11 3.15
N PRO A 244 -1.83 -23.04 2.44
CA PRO A 244 -1.65 -22.96 1.00
C PRO A 244 -2.95 -23.01 0.18
N SER A 245 -4.08 -23.36 0.79
CA SER A 245 -5.41 -23.29 0.19
C SER A 245 -6.16 -21.99 0.51
N GLY A 246 -5.50 -21.06 1.21
CA GLY A 246 -6.02 -19.77 1.61
C GLY A 246 -6.59 -18.97 0.43
N LYS A 247 -7.62 -18.19 0.74
CA LYS A 247 -8.30 -17.30 -0.20
C LYS A 247 -7.68 -15.90 -0.18
N ASN A 248 -8.08 -15.05 -1.12
CA ASN A 248 -7.78 -13.61 -1.09
C ASN A 248 -8.29 -12.97 0.21
N LEU A 249 -7.60 -11.92 0.67
CA LEU A 249 -7.79 -11.38 2.01
C LEU A 249 -9.23 -10.93 2.32
N TYR A 250 -9.94 -10.38 1.33
CA TYR A 250 -11.32 -9.91 1.51
C TYR A 250 -12.30 -11.02 1.91
N HIS A 251 -11.99 -12.30 1.65
CA HIS A 251 -12.86 -13.42 2.07
C HIS A 251 -12.87 -13.67 3.58
N TYR A 252 -11.88 -13.17 4.32
CA TYR A 252 -11.81 -13.30 5.77
C TYR A 252 -12.60 -12.21 6.50
N PHE A 253 -13.09 -11.19 5.78
CA PHE A 253 -13.85 -10.07 6.36
C PHE A 253 -15.31 -10.13 5.94
N ASP A 254 -16.21 -9.93 6.92
CA ASP A 254 -17.64 -9.76 6.64
C ASP A 254 -17.94 -8.30 6.28
N TYR A 255 -17.14 -7.38 6.83
CA TYR A 255 -17.23 -5.95 6.58
C TYR A 255 -15.85 -5.37 6.23
N ILE A 256 -15.82 -4.51 5.23
CA ILE A 256 -14.67 -3.66 4.94
C ILE A 256 -15.14 -2.20 4.94
N ALA A 257 -14.51 -1.39 5.78
CA ALA A 257 -14.78 0.01 5.91
C ALA A 257 -13.58 0.86 5.51
N GLY A 258 -13.83 2.01 4.89
CA GLY A 258 -12.75 2.89 4.47
C GLY A 258 -13.12 4.37 4.42
N THR A 259 -12.13 5.21 4.65
CA THR A 259 -12.20 6.66 4.47
C THR A 259 -11.25 7.12 3.39
N SER A 260 -11.67 8.05 2.53
CA SER A 260 -10.81 8.63 1.49
C SER A 260 -10.15 7.55 0.61
N SER A 261 -8.82 7.54 0.49
CA SER A 261 -8.10 6.47 -0.22
C SER A 261 -8.35 5.06 0.34
N GLY A 262 -8.58 4.93 1.66
CA GLY A 262 -9.06 3.70 2.28
C GLY A 262 -10.45 3.29 1.82
N GLY A 263 -11.33 4.26 1.52
CA GLY A 263 -12.65 4.02 0.92
C GLY A 263 -12.56 3.46 -0.50
N VAL A 264 -11.60 3.96 -1.31
CA VAL A 264 -11.29 3.39 -2.63
C VAL A 264 -10.83 1.93 -2.48
N GLY A 265 -9.92 1.67 -1.54
CA GLY A 265 -9.44 0.31 -1.24
C GLY A 265 -10.56 -0.63 -0.76
N ALA A 266 -11.44 -0.14 0.12
CA ALA A 266 -12.57 -0.88 0.65
C ALA A 266 -13.55 -1.33 -0.44
N CYS A 267 -13.78 -0.50 -1.46
CA CYS A 267 -14.55 -0.88 -2.63
C CYS A 267 -13.77 -1.82 -3.57
N ALA A 268 -12.49 -1.52 -3.83
CA ALA A 268 -11.69 -2.21 -4.84
C ALA A 268 -11.38 -3.68 -4.48
N LEU A 269 -11.05 -3.96 -3.22
CA LEU A 269 -10.68 -5.30 -2.75
C LEU A 269 -11.74 -6.37 -3.09
N PRO A 270 -13.00 -6.26 -2.61
CA PRO A 270 -14.03 -7.25 -2.91
C PRO A 270 -14.52 -7.16 -4.36
N TYR A 271 -14.54 -5.96 -4.95
CA TYR A 271 -15.06 -5.76 -6.31
C TYR A 271 -14.18 -6.39 -7.38
N LEU A 272 -12.90 -6.05 -7.38
CA LEU A 272 -11.94 -6.52 -8.38
C LEU A 272 -11.40 -7.91 -8.04
N LYS A 273 -11.71 -8.42 -6.85
CA LYS A 273 -11.18 -9.68 -6.30
C LYS A 273 -9.65 -9.69 -6.32
N VAL A 274 -9.07 -8.54 -5.99
CA VAL A 274 -7.63 -8.29 -6.05
C VAL A 274 -6.96 -8.64 -4.73
N ASP A 275 -5.71 -9.07 -4.83
CA ASP A 275 -4.81 -9.20 -3.69
C ASP A 275 -4.17 -7.82 -3.37
N GLY A 276 -3.39 -7.76 -2.29
CA GLY A 276 -2.71 -6.54 -1.88
C GLY A 276 -1.72 -6.01 -2.92
N TYR A 277 -1.15 -6.88 -3.78
CA TYR A 277 -0.24 -6.48 -4.87
C TYR A 277 -0.96 -5.71 -5.95
N SER A 278 -2.07 -6.25 -6.45
CA SER A 278 -2.94 -5.53 -7.39
C SER A 278 -3.48 -4.24 -6.76
N GLY A 279 -3.78 -4.24 -5.46
CA GLY A 279 -4.11 -3.02 -4.70
C GLY A 279 -2.99 -1.97 -4.77
N ARG A 280 -1.73 -2.38 -4.58
CA ARG A 280 -0.55 -1.51 -4.66
C ARG A 280 -0.39 -0.87 -6.05
N ALA A 281 -0.62 -1.64 -7.11
CA ALA A 281 -0.62 -1.15 -8.49
C ALA A 281 -1.68 -0.05 -8.72
N ILE A 282 -2.89 -0.24 -8.16
CA ILE A 282 -3.98 0.75 -8.25
C ILE A 282 -3.60 2.05 -7.55
N VAL A 283 -3.02 1.96 -6.33
CA VAL A 283 -2.56 3.15 -5.59
C VAL A 283 -1.50 3.92 -6.38
N HIS A 284 -0.52 3.22 -6.95
CA HIS A 284 0.51 3.83 -7.80
C HIS A 284 -0.07 4.57 -8.99
N ARG A 285 -0.99 3.92 -9.71
CA ARG A 285 -1.65 4.56 -10.85
C ARG A 285 -2.42 5.81 -10.42
N GLY A 286 -3.12 5.74 -9.29
CA GLY A 286 -3.80 6.90 -8.70
C GLY A 286 -2.82 8.03 -8.39
N ALA A 287 -1.67 7.71 -7.78
CA ALA A 287 -0.63 8.68 -7.44
C ALA A 287 -0.12 9.41 -8.70
N VAL A 288 0.24 8.66 -9.74
CA VAL A 288 0.79 9.23 -10.98
C VAL A 288 -0.27 10.00 -11.77
N ASN A 289 -1.45 9.41 -11.99
CA ASN A 289 -2.45 9.99 -12.91
C ASN A 289 -3.27 11.13 -12.30
N VAL A 290 -3.60 11.04 -11.01
CA VAL A 290 -4.46 12.04 -10.39
C VAL A 290 -3.62 13.27 -10.02
N PHE A 291 -2.47 13.06 -9.39
CA PHE A 291 -1.65 14.11 -8.81
C PHE A 291 -0.51 14.60 -9.71
N GLY A 292 -0.13 13.87 -10.76
CA GLY A 292 0.93 14.26 -11.70
C GLY A 292 0.59 15.40 -12.68
N GLY A 293 -0.67 15.85 -12.74
CA GLY A 293 -1.13 16.91 -13.66
C GLY A 293 -1.58 18.20 -12.97
N PRO A 294 -1.91 19.27 -13.74
CA PRO A 294 -2.27 20.58 -13.20
C PRO A 294 -3.53 20.53 -12.33
N PHE A 295 -3.60 21.39 -11.31
CA PHE A 295 -4.67 21.43 -10.30
C PHE A 295 -6.12 21.54 -10.86
N PRO A 296 -6.42 22.40 -11.87
CA PRO A 296 -7.79 22.58 -12.35
C PRO A 296 -8.45 21.29 -12.88
N GLU A 297 -7.63 20.36 -13.36
CA GLU A 297 -8.07 19.09 -13.95
C GLU A 297 -8.03 17.92 -12.95
N ARG A 298 -7.60 18.13 -11.69
CA ARG A 298 -7.46 17.06 -10.68
C ARG A 298 -8.78 16.32 -10.44
N GLY A 299 -9.89 17.06 -10.39
CA GLY A 299 -11.23 16.48 -10.21
C GLY A 299 -11.58 15.52 -11.35
N GLU A 300 -11.44 15.96 -12.60
CA GLU A 300 -11.75 15.12 -13.76
C GLU A 300 -10.83 13.91 -13.89
N ARG A 301 -9.54 14.06 -13.53
CA ARG A 301 -8.59 12.94 -13.53
C ARG A 301 -8.97 11.90 -12.47
N MET A 302 -9.39 12.33 -11.29
CA MET A 302 -9.91 11.41 -10.26
C MET A 302 -11.18 10.71 -10.75
N ASP A 303 -12.10 11.44 -11.38
CA ASP A 303 -13.34 10.86 -11.92
C ASP A 303 -13.03 9.80 -12.97
N ARG A 304 -12.15 10.10 -13.94
CA ARG A 304 -11.71 9.13 -14.96
C ARG A 304 -11.05 7.91 -14.33
N PHE A 305 -10.13 8.11 -13.38
CA PHE A 305 -9.45 7.03 -12.68
C PHE A 305 -10.42 6.09 -11.96
N LEU A 306 -11.38 6.64 -11.21
CA LEU A 306 -12.37 5.83 -10.49
C LEU A 306 -13.35 5.15 -11.45
N GLN A 307 -13.72 5.80 -12.55
CA GLN A 307 -14.57 5.20 -13.59
C GLN A 307 -13.87 4.09 -14.36
N ASP A 308 -12.55 4.18 -14.57
CA ASP A 308 -11.76 3.11 -15.18
C ASP A 308 -11.71 1.87 -14.28
N ILE A 309 -11.65 2.08 -12.96
CA ILE A 309 -11.62 0.98 -11.97
C ILE A 309 -13.00 0.35 -11.80
N PHE A 310 -14.02 1.17 -11.51
CA PHE A 310 -15.33 0.68 -11.04
C PHE A 310 -16.40 0.62 -12.12
N THR A 311 -16.12 1.15 -13.31
CA THR A 311 -17.11 1.45 -14.36
C THR A 311 -18.11 2.54 -13.94
N LYS A 312 -18.73 3.20 -14.92
CA LYS A 312 -19.71 4.27 -14.67
C LYS A 312 -21.02 3.77 -14.09
N GLU A 313 -21.39 2.52 -14.37
CA GLU A 313 -22.73 2.02 -14.11
C GLU A 313 -22.87 1.22 -12.82
N ARG A 314 -21.76 0.71 -12.28
CA ARG A 314 -21.75 -0.12 -11.08
C ARG A 314 -22.30 0.64 -9.88
N VAL A 315 -23.20 0.01 -9.14
CA VAL A 315 -23.82 0.57 -7.93
C VAL A 315 -23.25 -0.07 -6.66
N MET A 316 -23.37 0.59 -5.52
CA MET A 316 -22.86 0.10 -4.23
C MET A 316 -23.45 -1.25 -3.82
N ALA A 317 -24.72 -1.53 -4.18
CA ALA A 317 -25.36 -2.82 -3.94
C ALA A 317 -24.69 -3.98 -4.69
N ASP A 318 -23.98 -3.72 -5.79
CA ASP A 318 -23.24 -4.76 -6.52
C ASP A 318 -22.04 -5.29 -5.72
N LEU A 319 -21.66 -4.62 -4.61
CA LEU A 319 -20.55 -5.01 -3.75
C LEU A 319 -20.97 -5.96 -2.62
N ASP A 320 -22.27 -6.01 -2.26
CA ASP A 320 -22.82 -6.84 -1.17
C ASP A 320 -22.99 -8.31 -1.61
N ILE A 321 -21.88 -8.95 -1.99
CA ILE A 321 -21.84 -10.35 -2.41
C ILE A 321 -21.09 -11.19 -1.37
N ASP A 322 -19.79 -10.94 -1.23
CA ASP A 322 -18.91 -11.70 -0.32
C ASP A 322 -18.57 -10.90 0.94
N CYS A 323 -18.70 -9.57 0.89
CA CYS A 323 -18.33 -8.67 1.97
C CYS A 323 -19.13 -7.36 1.88
N ARG A 324 -19.64 -6.89 3.01
CA ARG A 324 -20.34 -5.61 3.11
C ARG A 324 -19.35 -4.46 3.18
N VAL A 325 -19.47 -3.51 2.26
CA VAL A 325 -18.62 -2.31 2.18
C VAL A 325 -19.28 -1.10 2.86
N ILE A 326 -18.47 -0.32 3.60
CA ILE A 326 -18.84 0.96 4.23
C ILE A 326 -17.82 2.02 3.80
N VAL A 327 -18.26 3.11 3.18
CA VAL A 327 -17.39 4.25 2.83
C VAL A 327 -17.87 5.49 3.56
N THR A 328 -16.95 6.23 4.19
CA THR A 328 -17.29 7.44 4.95
C THR A 328 -17.29 8.68 4.06
N SER A 329 -18.12 9.67 4.42
CA SER A 329 -18.12 11.00 3.81
C SER A 329 -18.72 12.01 4.81
N ALA A 330 -18.42 13.30 4.63
CA ALA A 330 -18.97 14.36 5.46
C ALA A 330 -19.97 15.21 4.67
N LEU A 331 -21.17 15.43 5.22
CA LEU A 331 -22.12 16.37 4.65
C LEU A 331 -21.66 17.81 4.95
N GLY A 332 -21.14 18.48 3.92
CA GLY A 332 -20.39 19.73 4.05
C GLY A 332 -21.22 21.00 4.11
N ASN A 333 -22.52 20.93 3.81
CA ASN A 333 -23.42 22.08 3.77
C ASN A 333 -24.24 22.28 5.06
N VAL A 334 -23.84 21.64 6.15
CA VAL A 334 -24.46 21.75 7.48
C VAL A 334 -23.38 21.98 8.54
N SER A 335 -23.72 22.67 9.63
CA SER A 335 -22.82 22.90 10.77
C SER A 335 -23.51 22.48 12.08
N PRO A 336 -22.90 21.61 12.89
CA PRO A 336 -21.65 20.88 12.61
C PRO A 336 -21.79 19.93 11.42
N TYR A 337 -20.66 19.53 10.81
CA TYR A 337 -20.67 18.52 9.75
C TYR A 337 -21.36 17.25 10.23
N LYS A 338 -22.08 16.57 9.34
CA LYS A 338 -22.74 15.30 9.63
C LYS A 338 -22.01 14.17 8.91
N LEU A 339 -21.62 13.13 9.65
CA LEU A 339 -21.08 11.90 9.07
C LEU A 339 -22.18 11.22 8.23
N HIS A 340 -21.84 10.90 6.99
CA HIS A 340 -22.68 10.15 6.09
C HIS A 340 -21.96 8.87 5.66
N LEU A 341 -22.58 7.72 5.92
CA LEU A 341 -22.04 6.40 5.57
C LEU A 341 -22.66 5.93 4.27
N LEU A 342 -21.79 5.71 3.28
CA LEU A 342 -22.09 5.20 1.97
C LEU A 342 -21.90 3.68 2.00
N THR A 343 -22.96 2.97 2.37
CA THR A 343 -22.94 1.51 2.52
C THR A 343 -23.32 0.80 1.23
N SER A 344 -22.86 -0.45 1.08
CA SER A 344 -23.31 -1.39 0.03
C SER A 344 -24.66 -2.04 0.33
N TYR A 345 -25.17 -1.87 1.55
CA TYR A 345 -26.39 -2.48 2.05
C TYR A 345 -27.29 -1.43 2.72
N GLY A 346 -28.52 -1.82 3.04
CA GLY A 346 -29.48 -1.01 3.75
C GLY A 346 -30.21 0.00 2.87
N GLU A 347 -30.97 0.88 3.51
CA GLU A 347 -31.88 1.82 2.83
C GLU A 347 -31.22 3.20 2.59
N PRO A 348 -31.72 3.98 1.61
CA PRO A 348 -31.34 5.39 1.43
C PRO A 348 -31.43 6.20 2.73
N ARG A 349 -30.50 7.14 2.92
CA ARG A 349 -30.40 8.00 4.14
C ARG A 349 -30.20 9.46 3.75
N ASP A 350 -30.64 10.36 4.64
CA ASP A 350 -30.40 11.80 4.51
C ASP A 350 -30.86 12.41 3.17
N GLY A 351 -31.87 11.80 2.52
CA GLY A 351 -32.36 12.25 1.21
C GLY A 351 -31.38 11.98 0.05
N LEU A 352 -30.35 11.17 0.27
CA LEU A 352 -29.37 10.77 -0.74
C LEU A 352 -29.68 9.36 -1.26
N ALA A 353 -29.27 9.09 -2.50
CA ALA A 353 -29.46 7.81 -3.19
C ALA A 353 -29.00 6.61 -2.34
N GLY A 354 -29.78 5.53 -2.34
CA GLY A 354 -29.42 4.30 -1.63
C GLY A 354 -28.39 3.44 -2.37
N PRO A 355 -28.00 2.28 -1.82
CA PRO A 355 -26.97 1.42 -2.41
C PRO A 355 -27.32 0.91 -3.80
N THR A 356 -28.61 0.75 -4.12
CA THR A 356 -29.08 0.26 -5.44
C THR A 356 -29.02 1.29 -6.55
N GLU A 357 -28.87 2.58 -6.21
CA GLU A 357 -28.84 3.70 -7.17
C GLU A 357 -27.47 4.37 -7.20
N ARG A 358 -26.84 4.48 -6.04
CA ARG A 358 -25.57 5.18 -5.85
C ARG A 358 -24.43 4.45 -6.54
N LYS A 359 -23.68 5.15 -7.39
CA LYS A 359 -22.54 4.57 -8.09
C LYS A 359 -21.34 4.38 -7.16
N VAL A 360 -20.57 3.32 -7.40
CA VAL A 360 -19.37 3.02 -6.60
C VAL A 360 -18.31 4.11 -6.78
N TRP A 361 -18.08 4.53 -8.03
CA TRP A 361 -17.08 5.56 -8.34
C TRP A 361 -17.44 6.91 -7.70
N GLU A 362 -18.72 7.29 -7.66
CA GLU A 362 -19.18 8.52 -6.99
C GLU A 362 -18.95 8.44 -5.49
N SER A 363 -19.24 7.28 -4.87
CA SER A 363 -19.03 7.05 -3.44
C SER A 363 -17.57 7.20 -3.04
N CYS A 364 -16.67 6.62 -3.85
CA CYS A 364 -15.24 6.79 -3.69
C CYS A 364 -14.84 8.26 -3.89
N ARG A 365 -15.37 8.92 -4.92
CA ARG A 365 -14.99 10.28 -5.29
C ARG A 365 -15.36 11.33 -4.25
N VAL A 366 -16.52 11.19 -3.61
CA VAL A 366 -16.94 12.09 -2.51
C VAL A 366 -16.15 11.79 -1.25
N SER A 367 -15.84 10.52 -0.97
CA SER A 367 -15.01 10.14 0.18
C SER A 367 -13.58 10.67 0.07
N THR A 368 -13.04 10.85 -1.15
CA THR A 368 -11.72 11.44 -1.39
C THR A 368 -11.75 12.96 -1.65
N ALA A 369 -12.90 13.62 -1.51
CA ALA A 369 -13.06 15.04 -1.87
C ALA A 369 -12.49 15.97 -0.78
N ALA A 370 -11.20 15.85 -0.48
CA ALA A 370 -10.56 16.61 0.58
C ALA A 370 -10.56 18.11 0.22
N PRO A 371 -11.00 19.00 1.13
CA PRO A 371 -10.89 20.44 0.89
C PRO A 371 -9.45 20.81 0.55
N THR A 372 -9.27 21.77 -0.36
CA THR A 372 -7.99 22.18 -0.96
C THR A 372 -7.35 21.23 -1.96
N TYR A 373 -7.75 19.95 -2.02
CA TYR A 373 -7.21 18.98 -3.00
C TYR A 373 -8.14 18.74 -4.18
N PHE A 374 -9.44 18.62 -3.93
CA PHE A 374 -10.42 18.29 -4.95
C PHE A 374 -11.67 19.17 -4.87
N PRO A 375 -12.27 19.53 -6.02
CA PRO A 375 -13.59 20.16 -6.03
C PRO A 375 -14.66 19.16 -5.57
N LEU A 376 -15.77 19.73 -5.07
CA LEU A 376 -17.00 18.99 -4.76
C LEU A 376 -17.53 18.27 -6.01
N LEU A 377 -18.05 17.06 -5.81
CA LEU A 377 -18.73 16.32 -6.87
C LEU A 377 -20.21 16.75 -6.95
N ASN A 378 -20.52 17.58 -7.96
CA ASN A 378 -21.88 18.00 -8.32
C ASN A 378 -22.71 18.51 -7.11
N ASP A 379 -24.03 18.25 -7.14
CA ASP A 379 -25.00 18.67 -6.12
C ASP A 379 -24.99 17.82 -4.85
N LEU A 380 -24.11 16.81 -4.74
CA LEU A 380 -24.11 15.88 -3.61
C LEU A 380 -23.70 16.55 -2.29
N LYS A 381 -23.01 17.71 -2.34
CA LYS A 381 -22.57 18.50 -1.17
C LYS A 381 -21.79 17.69 -0.12
N LEU A 382 -21.28 16.54 -0.53
CA LEU A 382 -20.48 15.63 0.26
C LEU A 382 -18.99 15.95 0.10
N LEU A 383 -18.26 15.92 1.21
CA LEU A 383 -16.83 16.15 1.35
C LEU A 383 -16.14 14.87 1.81
N ASP A 384 -14.80 14.90 1.83
CA ASP A 384 -13.98 13.82 2.36
C ASP A 384 -14.41 13.40 3.77
N GLY A 385 -14.49 12.08 3.98
CA GLY A 385 -14.84 11.51 5.28
C GLY A 385 -13.83 11.86 6.37
N GLY A 386 -12.57 12.14 6.01
CA GLY A 386 -11.50 12.52 6.94
C GLY A 386 -11.80 13.79 7.74
N LEU A 387 -12.74 14.63 7.27
CA LEU A 387 -13.18 15.82 8.01
C LEU A 387 -13.87 15.50 9.34
N ILE A 388 -14.39 14.29 9.50
CA ILE A 388 -15.13 13.88 10.70
C ILE A 388 -14.76 12.46 11.18
N CYS A 389 -14.31 11.59 10.28
CA CYS A 389 -14.14 10.16 10.50
C CYS A 389 -12.99 9.63 9.62
N ASN A 390 -11.75 10.05 9.90
CA ASN A 390 -10.58 9.59 9.14
C ASN A 390 -10.21 8.14 9.43
N ASN A 391 -10.36 7.70 10.69
CA ASN A 391 -10.31 6.29 11.09
C ASN A 391 -11.75 5.77 11.22
N PRO A 392 -12.24 4.92 10.30
CA PRO A 392 -13.64 4.53 10.30
C PRO A 392 -14.00 3.42 11.29
N THR A 393 -13.08 2.97 12.16
CA THR A 393 -13.26 1.76 12.96
C THR A 393 -14.49 1.83 13.86
N VAL A 394 -14.56 2.85 14.73
CA VAL A 394 -15.63 2.99 15.73
C VAL A 394 -16.98 3.25 15.06
N ASP A 395 -17.01 4.15 14.08
CA ASP A 395 -18.24 4.48 13.35
C ASP A 395 -18.78 3.29 12.54
N SER A 396 -17.89 2.46 12.00
CA SER A 396 -18.28 1.24 11.29
C SER A 396 -18.82 0.18 12.23
N MET A 397 -18.20 -0.01 13.40
CA MET A 397 -18.75 -0.91 14.43
C MET A 397 -20.15 -0.44 14.86
N ALA A 398 -20.33 0.86 15.09
CA ALA A 398 -21.62 1.44 15.46
C ALA A 398 -22.68 1.24 14.37
N GLU A 399 -22.32 1.42 13.09
CA GLU A 399 -23.20 1.18 11.94
C GLU A 399 -23.59 -0.30 11.85
N ILE A 400 -22.64 -1.21 11.99
CA ILE A 400 -22.87 -2.66 11.94
C ILE A 400 -23.86 -3.08 13.03
N ILE A 401 -23.69 -2.61 14.26
CA ILE A 401 -24.61 -2.88 15.38
C ILE A 401 -26.00 -2.31 15.09
N GLN A 402 -26.08 -1.06 14.62
CA GLN A 402 -27.36 -0.41 14.31
C GLN A 402 -28.11 -1.13 13.19
N GLN A 403 -27.40 -1.54 12.14
CA GLN A 403 -27.98 -2.31 11.04
C GLN A 403 -28.44 -3.69 11.51
N GLY A 404 -27.62 -4.41 12.27
CA GLY A 404 -28.01 -5.70 12.84
C GLY A 404 -29.27 -5.59 13.70
N LYS A 405 -29.38 -4.55 14.54
CA LYS A 405 -30.58 -4.27 15.33
C LYS A 405 -31.82 -4.06 14.46
N LYS A 406 -31.70 -3.34 13.32
CA LYS A 406 -32.80 -3.18 12.36
C LYS A 406 -33.20 -4.50 11.71
N GLU A 407 -32.23 -5.39 11.47
CA GLU A 407 -32.44 -6.75 10.97
C GLU A 407 -32.91 -7.74 12.06
N GLY A 408 -33.09 -7.30 13.31
CA GLY A 408 -33.48 -8.16 14.43
C GLY A 408 -32.39 -9.12 14.92
N LYS A 409 -31.13 -8.83 14.60
CA LYS A 409 -29.95 -9.62 14.98
C LYS A 409 -29.12 -8.91 16.03
N LEU A 410 -28.66 -9.64 17.04
CA LEU A 410 -27.57 -9.18 17.89
C LEU A 410 -26.26 -9.35 17.10
N VAL A 411 -25.45 -8.31 17.03
CA VAL A 411 -24.14 -8.37 16.38
C VAL A 411 -23.06 -8.44 17.44
N ASP A 412 -22.19 -9.43 17.28
CA ASP A 412 -20.93 -9.58 18.01
C ASP A 412 -19.77 -9.45 17.01
N PHE A 413 -18.55 -9.28 17.50
CA PHE A 413 -17.35 -9.12 16.67
C PHE A 413 -16.37 -10.27 16.92
N GLY A 414 -15.90 -10.91 15.85
CA GLY A 414 -14.91 -11.97 15.93
C GLY A 414 -13.47 -11.44 15.85
N CYS A 415 -13.28 -10.35 15.09
CA CYS A 415 -11.99 -9.66 14.97
C CYS A 415 -12.20 -8.28 14.32
N VAL A 416 -11.42 -7.30 14.75
CA VAL A 416 -11.33 -5.99 14.11
C VAL A 416 -9.88 -5.69 13.74
N VAL A 417 -9.62 -5.49 12.44
CA VAL A 417 -8.31 -5.10 11.92
C VAL A 417 -8.40 -3.67 11.40
N SER A 418 -7.69 -2.74 12.02
CA SER A 418 -7.58 -1.34 11.60
C SER A 418 -6.19 -1.08 11.01
N ILE A 419 -6.13 -0.59 9.77
CA ILE A 419 -4.88 -0.32 9.06
C ILE A 419 -4.78 1.17 8.72
N GLY A 420 -3.72 1.80 9.23
CA GLY A 420 -3.45 3.20 9.02
C GLY A 420 -2.52 3.49 7.85
N THR A 421 -2.56 4.72 7.36
CA THR A 421 -1.74 5.19 6.25
C THR A 421 -0.35 5.68 6.69
N GLY A 422 -0.05 5.67 7.98
CA GLY A 422 1.26 5.99 8.56
C GLY A 422 1.20 7.15 9.54
N ILE A 423 2.05 7.10 10.56
CA ILE A 423 2.14 8.16 11.58
C ILE A 423 3.21 9.16 11.15
N SER A 424 2.79 10.37 10.78
CA SER A 424 3.73 11.46 10.49
C SER A 424 4.50 11.86 11.75
N PRO A 425 5.81 12.16 11.63
CA PRO A 425 6.59 12.66 12.75
C PRO A 425 6.03 14.00 13.24
N ILE A 426 6.06 14.21 14.56
CA ILE A 426 5.56 15.45 15.18
C ILE A 426 6.44 16.61 14.72
N LYS A 427 5.83 17.57 14.00
CA LYS A 427 6.48 18.83 13.60
C LYS A 427 6.04 19.94 14.54
N GLN A 428 7.00 20.70 15.06
CA GLN A 428 6.69 22.00 15.68
C GLN A 428 6.26 22.97 14.58
N THR A 429 5.04 23.48 14.71
CA THR A 429 4.50 24.55 13.86
C THR A 429 4.61 25.88 14.58
N GLY A 430 4.49 26.98 13.83
CA GLY A 430 4.41 28.32 14.42
C GLY A 430 3.06 28.54 15.11
N ASP A 431 3.02 29.46 16.07
CA ASP A 431 1.82 29.78 16.83
C ASP A 431 0.66 30.21 15.91
N VAL A 432 -0.56 29.85 16.31
CA VAL A 432 -1.81 30.29 15.68
C VAL A 432 -2.42 31.41 16.53
N GLU A 433 -1.88 32.62 16.42
CA GLU A 433 -2.46 33.80 17.05
C GLU A 433 -3.26 34.62 16.03
N LEU A 434 -4.53 34.27 15.84
CA LEU A 434 -5.45 35.01 14.98
C LEU A 434 -6.31 35.97 15.82
N PHE A 435 -5.94 37.25 15.86
CA PHE A 435 -6.70 38.29 16.57
C PHE A 435 -7.28 39.30 15.59
N LEU A 436 -8.59 39.17 15.31
CA LEU A 436 -9.33 40.00 14.33
C LEU A 436 -10.43 40.86 15.00
N PRO A 437 -10.11 41.75 15.96
CA PRO A 437 -11.11 42.52 16.71
C PRO A 437 -11.82 43.60 15.88
N ASN A 438 -11.19 44.17 14.85
CA ASN A 438 -11.80 45.19 13.98
C ASN A 438 -11.11 45.28 12.61
N ALA A 439 -11.76 45.92 11.63
CA ALA A 439 -11.23 46.03 10.26
C ALA A 439 -9.83 46.69 10.19
N THR A 440 -9.54 47.63 11.10
CA THR A 440 -8.26 48.34 11.18
C THR A 440 -7.09 47.43 11.58
N SER A 441 -7.31 46.51 12.53
CA SER A 441 -6.29 45.53 12.94
C SER A 441 -6.01 44.49 11.86
N ILE A 442 -6.99 44.19 10.98
CA ILE A 442 -6.82 43.30 9.84
C ILE A 442 -5.78 43.88 8.85
N PHE A 443 -5.89 45.18 8.54
CA PHE A 443 -4.97 45.86 7.63
C PHE A 443 -3.57 46.03 8.23
N MET A 444 -3.45 46.41 9.50
CA MET A 444 -2.15 46.63 10.15
C MET A 444 -1.36 45.34 10.38
N ASN A 445 -2.06 44.23 10.64
CA ASN A 445 -1.45 42.91 10.88
C ASN A 445 -1.63 41.95 9.70
N LEU A 446 -1.81 42.47 8.48
CA LEU A 446 -2.15 41.67 7.31
C LEU A 446 -1.21 40.47 7.11
N THR A 447 0.10 40.68 7.21
CA THR A 447 1.10 39.61 7.04
C THR A 447 1.03 38.56 8.15
N LYS A 448 0.91 38.98 9.42
CA LYS A 448 0.75 38.07 10.56
C LYS A 448 -0.55 37.28 10.49
N ASN A 449 -1.65 37.94 10.10
CA ASN A 449 -2.95 37.29 9.92
C ASN A 449 -2.91 36.28 8.78
N LEU A 450 -2.28 36.60 7.64
CA LEU A 450 -2.09 35.65 6.53
C LEU A 450 -1.23 34.45 6.97
N GLN A 451 -0.17 34.67 7.74
CA GLN A 451 0.64 33.59 8.30
C GLN A 451 -0.15 32.72 9.28
N ALA A 452 -0.91 33.33 10.19
CA ALA A 452 -1.75 32.60 11.15
C ALA A 452 -2.88 31.81 10.46
N ILE A 453 -3.49 32.35 9.40
CA ILE A 453 -4.47 31.63 8.56
C ILE A 453 -3.78 30.44 7.87
N GLY A 454 -2.58 30.63 7.34
CA GLY A 454 -1.77 29.55 6.77
C GLY A 454 -1.49 28.43 7.79
N ASN A 455 -1.00 28.80 8.98
CA ASN A 455 -0.75 27.85 10.07
C ASN A 455 -2.03 27.12 10.50
N LEU A 456 -3.15 27.85 10.70
CA LEU A 456 -4.44 27.27 11.06
C LEU A 456 -4.95 26.29 9.99
N THR A 457 -4.79 26.64 8.72
CA THR A 457 -5.16 25.77 7.59
C THR A 457 -4.31 24.50 7.61
N GLN A 458 -3.01 24.62 7.84
CA GLN A 458 -2.12 23.46 7.96
C GLN A 458 -2.48 22.57 9.16
N HIS A 459 -2.79 23.16 10.31
CA HIS A 459 -3.27 22.43 11.49
C HIS A 459 -4.55 21.68 11.20
N PHE A 460 -5.54 22.35 10.60
CA PHE A 460 -6.79 21.73 10.20
C PHE A 460 -6.56 20.56 9.24
N LEU A 461 -5.72 20.73 8.21
CA LEU A 461 -5.37 19.66 7.29
C LEU A 461 -4.67 18.49 8.01
N ASN A 462 -3.78 18.77 8.94
CA ASN A 462 -3.10 17.72 9.72
C ASN A 462 -4.10 16.93 10.59
N GLU A 463 -5.06 17.59 11.22
CA GLU A 463 -6.12 16.93 12.02
C GLU A 463 -7.03 16.04 11.15
N VAL A 464 -7.40 16.53 9.95
CA VAL A 464 -8.20 15.75 8.97
C VAL A 464 -7.47 14.48 8.52
N VAL A 465 -6.14 14.55 8.48
CA VAL A 465 -5.25 13.47 8.01
C VAL A 465 -4.80 12.57 9.17
N GLN A 466 -4.99 13.00 10.41
CA GLN A 466 -4.66 12.24 11.60
C GLN A 466 -5.70 11.13 11.80
N SER A 467 -5.24 9.89 11.77
CA SER A 467 -6.07 8.73 12.08
C SER A 467 -5.61 7.96 13.32
N ASP A 468 -4.45 8.35 13.87
CA ASP A 468 -3.89 7.84 15.11
C ASP A 468 -4.10 8.84 16.25
N GLY A 469 -4.74 8.38 17.33
CA GLY A 469 -5.08 9.22 18.47
C GLY A 469 -6.14 8.59 19.35
N GLN A 470 -7.08 9.40 19.84
CA GLN A 470 -8.15 8.93 20.73
C GLN A 470 -9.06 7.88 20.09
N GLU A 471 -9.21 7.88 18.77
CA GLU A 471 -10.04 6.90 18.06
C GLU A 471 -9.53 5.47 18.20
N ILE A 472 -8.22 5.27 18.31
CA ILE A 472 -7.63 3.94 18.54
C ILE A 472 -7.94 3.46 19.95
N ILE A 473 -7.83 4.34 20.95
CA ILE A 473 -8.14 4.02 22.35
C ILE A 473 -9.63 3.65 22.48
N ARG A 474 -10.50 4.40 21.81
CA ARG A 474 -11.93 4.09 21.75
C ARG A 474 -12.18 2.75 21.07
N ALA A 475 -11.61 2.52 19.87
CA ALA A 475 -11.76 1.25 19.16
C ALA A 475 -11.30 0.06 20.00
N GLN A 476 -10.11 0.15 20.62
CA GLN A 476 -9.60 -0.88 21.54
C GLN A 476 -10.58 -1.10 22.71
N SER A 477 -11.03 -0.04 23.37
CA SER A 477 -11.95 -0.15 24.52
C SER A 477 -13.28 -0.79 24.12
N PHE A 478 -13.79 -0.50 22.92
CA PHE A 478 -14.99 -1.15 22.39
C PHE A 478 -14.72 -2.64 22.13
N CYS A 479 -13.61 -3.00 21.49
CA CYS A 479 -13.27 -4.39 21.22
C CYS A 479 -13.04 -5.18 22.52
N ASP A 480 -12.39 -4.60 23.52
CA ASP A 480 -12.23 -5.19 24.86
C ASP A 480 -13.58 -5.45 25.52
N ALA A 481 -14.56 -4.54 25.35
CA ALA A 481 -15.91 -4.71 25.87
C ALA A 481 -16.69 -5.84 25.16
N PHE A 482 -16.45 -6.06 23.87
CA PHE A 482 -16.97 -7.22 23.13
C PHE A 482 -16.16 -8.50 23.36
N GLY A 483 -14.98 -8.42 23.96
CA GLY A 483 -14.06 -9.53 24.11
C GLY A 483 -13.45 -9.99 22.78
N CYS A 484 -13.36 -9.10 21.79
CA CYS A 484 -12.83 -9.41 20.46
C CYS A 484 -11.42 -8.84 20.25
N PRO A 485 -10.55 -9.54 19.50
CA PRO A 485 -9.22 -9.05 19.20
C PRO A 485 -9.27 -7.83 18.27
N TYR A 486 -8.57 -6.77 18.69
CA TYR A 486 -8.33 -5.56 17.90
C TYR A 486 -6.86 -5.47 17.48
N PHE A 487 -6.63 -5.34 16.19
CA PHE A 487 -5.29 -5.15 15.62
C PHE A 487 -5.20 -3.78 14.96
N ARG A 488 -4.27 -2.94 15.42
CA ARG A 488 -3.93 -1.67 14.77
C ARG A 488 -2.57 -1.79 14.09
N LEU A 489 -2.56 -1.74 12.76
CA LEU A 489 -1.35 -1.78 11.95
C LEU A 489 -1.09 -0.39 11.39
N THR A 490 -0.11 0.33 11.93
CA THR A 490 0.27 1.63 11.37
C THR A 490 1.77 1.87 11.54
N PRO A 491 2.54 1.80 10.45
CA PRO A 491 3.97 2.02 10.51
C PRO A 491 4.28 3.50 10.77
N PRO A 492 5.32 3.83 11.54
CA PRO A 492 5.81 5.20 11.63
C PRO A 492 6.43 5.63 10.29
N LEU A 493 6.18 6.88 9.90
CA LEU A 493 6.82 7.45 8.71
C LEU A 493 8.19 8.03 9.10
N ALA A 494 9.23 7.71 8.33
CA ALA A 494 10.58 8.24 8.54
C ALA A 494 10.65 9.77 8.28
N GLU A 495 9.87 10.23 7.31
CA GLU A 495 9.67 11.63 7.00
C GLU A 495 8.20 11.90 6.69
N ASP A 496 7.81 13.17 6.64
CA ASP A 496 6.44 13.53 6.32
C ASP A 496 6.20 13.42 4.81
N VAL A 497 5.25 12.57 4.43
CA VAL A 497 4.84 12.33 3.05
C VAL A 497 3.49 13.00 2.82
N GLU A 498 3.45 13.94 1.87
CA GLU A 498 2.24 14.67 1.51
C GLU A 498 1.19 13.75 0.85
N LEU A 499 -0.10 14.09 1.01
CA LEU A 499 -1.21 13.28 0.51
C LEU A 499 -1.25 13.15 -1.02
N ASP A 500 -0.72 14.14 -1.73
CA ASP A 500 -0.63 14.20 -3.19
C ASP A 500 0.80 14.00 -3.70
N CYS A 501 1.69 13.41 -2.89
CA CYS A 501 3.06 13.14 -3.27
C CYS A 501 3.13 12.23 -4.51
N SER A 502 3.69 12.77 -5.60
CA SER A 502 3.97 12.05 -6.85
C SER A 502 5.46 11.74 -7.04
N ASP A 503 6.32 12.17 -6.11
CA ASP A 503 7.75 11.87 -6.13
C ASP A 503 7.99 10.38 -5.81
N GLN A 504 8.42 9.65 -6.82
CA GLN A 504 8.67 8.21 -6.69
C GLN A 504 9.77 7.88 -5.69
N THR A 505 10.77 8.74 -5.52
CA THR A 505 11.86 8.49 -4.57
C THR A 505 11.30 8.44 -3.15
N LYS A 506 10.45 9.42 -2.79
CA LYS A 506 9.78 9.46 -1.49
C LYS A 506 8.81 8.30 -1.29
N LEU A 507 8.04 7.94 -2.33
CA LEU A 507 7.11 6.82 -2.26
C LEU A 507 7.85 5.49 -2.06
N ILE A 508 8.97 5.28 -2.76
CA ILE A 508 9.83 4.11 -2.60
C ILE A 508 10.46 4.07 -1.20
N GLU A 509 10.95 5.21 -0.71
CA GLU A 509 11.53 5.32 0.63
C GLU A 509 10.49 5.00 1.72
N MET A 510 9.27 5.53 1.58
CA MET A 510 8.16 5.21 2.47
C MET A 510 7.83 3.71 2.45
N LEU A 511 7.72 3.12 1.27
CA LEU A 511 7.42 1.69 1.12
C LEU A 511 8.53 0.81 1.71
N TYR A 512 9.80 1.18 1.48
CA TYR A 512 10.96 0.51 2.05
C TYR A 512 10.93 0.53 3.58
N ASN A 513 10.75 1.70 4.19
CA ASN A 513 10.69 1.83 5.64
C ASN A 513 9.51 1.05 6.25
N THR A 514 8.35 1.08 5.60
CA THR A 514 7.18 0.30 6.00
C THR A 514 7.43 -1.20 5.88
N GLN A 515 8.16 -1.67 4.86
CA GLN A 515 8.52 -3.08 4.76
C GLN A 515 9.53 -3.50 5.83
N MET A 516 10.52 -2.66 6.12
CA MET A 516 11.46 -2.91 7.21
C MET A 516 10.74 -3.01 8.56
N TYR A 517 9.73 -2.16 8.80
CA TYR A 517 8.91 -2.20 10.00
C TYR A 517 8.19 -3.55 10.17
N TYR A 518 7.55 -4.08 9.13
CA TYR A 518 6.86 -5.38 9.24
C TYR A 518 7.82 -6.57 9.36
N LEU A 519 8.98 -6.52 8.70
CA LEU A 519 10.01 -7.54 8.88
C LEU A 519 10.59 -7.54 10.30
N ASP A 520 10.66 -6.36 10.94
CA ASP A 520 11.12 -6.24 12.33
C ASP A 520 10.05 -6.65 13.35
N ASN A 521 8.77 -6.68 12.94
CA ASN A 521 7.61 -7.00 13.79
C ASN A 521 6.77 -8.18 13.24
N PRO A 522 7.37 -9.36 12.99
CA PRO A 522 6.69 -10.48 12.32
C PRO A 522 5.54 -11.07 13.16
N GLN A 523 5.61 -10.99 14.48
CA GLN A 523 4.54 -11.39 15.41
C GLN A 523 3.21 -10.71 15.09
N MET A 524 3.23 -9.39 14.82
CA MET A 524 2.02 -8.63 14.53
C MET A 524 1.28 -9.17 13.31
N ILE A 525 2.03 -9.50 12.26
CA ILE A 525 1.47 -10.08 11.02
C ILE A 525 0.97 -11.50 11.27
N ASP A 526 1.71 -12.29 12.04
CA ASP A 526 1.35 -13.66 12.39
C ASP A 526 0.04 -13.75 13.20
N ASP A 527 -0.13 -12.88 14.20
CA ASP A 527 -1.31 -12.84 15.06
C ASP A 527 -2.57 -12.50 14.27
N VAL A 528 -2.47 -11.51 13.37
CA VAL A 528 -3.57 -11.15 12.47
C VAL A 528 -3.90 -12.33 11.55
N ALA A 529 -2.90 -12.89 10.87
CA ALA A 529 -3.12 -13.99 9.92
C ALA A 529 -3.75 -15.22 10.59
N LYS A 530 -3.26 -15.62 11.76
CA LYS A 530 -3.82 -16.74 12.54
C LYS A 530 -5.26 -16.46 13.00
N THR A 531 -5.55 -15.23 13.44
CA THR A 531 -6.90 -14.84 13.85
C THR A 531 -7.87 -14.89 12.68
N LEU A 532 -7.48 -14.35 11.51
CA LEU A 532 -8.31 -14.41 10.29
C LEU A 532 -8.57 -15.84 9.82
N LEU A 533 -7.58 -16.72 9.92
CA LEU A 533 -7.69 -18.14 9.60
C LEU A 533 -8.54 -18.94 10.60
N SER A 534 -8.84 -18.38 11.76
CA SER A 534 -9.70 -19.02 12.77
C SER A 534 -11.20 -18.80 12.53
N LYS A 535 -11.56 -17.91 11.59
CA LYS A 535 -12.92 -17.71 11.08
C LYS A 535 -13.40 -18.97 10.35
#